data_AF-A0A662SVF5-F1
#
_entry.id   AF-A0A662SVF5-F1
#
_cell.length_a   1.000
_cell.length_b   1.000
_cell.length_c   1.000
_cell.angle_alpha   90.00
_cell.angle_beta   90.00
_cell.angle_gamma   90.00
#
_symmetry.space_group_name_H-M   'P 1'
#
loop_
_entity.id
_entity.type
_entity.pdbx_description
1 polymer ?
#
loop_
_entity_poly.entity_id
_entity_poly.type
_entity_poly.pdbx_seq_one_letter_code
_entity_poly.pdbx_strand_id
1 'polypeptide(L)'
;MEPVRVGFGKLGNIATSLIVELLLDERAERKDIDVRVVSSGAKLGEAEAEEVARRLMEFSPRLAVVSSPNAALKGPTLLRRMLKEAGIPVIVVSDEPAKRAIKSMEEEGFGYIIVEADSMIGARREFLDPAEMALYNAYVLTVLACTGALNAVFKSIDRVIEQVKQGAELELPRLVVNAERALSEAGFQNPYALAKARAAYEAARKVAELTVRGCFIEKDWTKYTVLVAAAHELMRLAARMAEEAREIEKYSDSVMRVPHHSKGHMLVKRRLIEKPAKVEGG
;
A
#
# COMPACT_ATOMS: atom_id res chain seq x y z
N MET A 1 -17.81 7.87 21.78
CA MET A 1 -16.41 7.47 21.92
C MET A 1 -15.61 8.42 21.06
N GLU A 2 -14.49 8.95 21.56
CA GLU A 2 -13.65 9.85 20.77
C GLU A 2 -13.08 9.10 19.55
N PRO A 3 -13.09 9.69 18.34
CA PRO A 3 -12.50 9.07 17.16
C PRO A 3 -11.02 8.74 17.38
N VAL A 4 -10.55 7.62 16.84
CA VAL A 4 -9.12 7.31 16.84
C VAL A 4 -8.41 8.24 15.88
N ARG A 5 -7.51 9.08 16.41
CA ARG A 5 -6.62 9.91 15.60
C ARG A 5 -5.57 9.04 14.91
N VAL A 6 -5.63 8.92 13.59
CA VAL A 6 -4.66 8.17 12.77
C VAL A 6 -3.84 9.15 11.95
N GLY A 7 -2.52 9.14 12.15
CA GLY A 7 -1.60 10.00 11.42
C GLY A 7 -0.92 9.25 10.28
N PHE A 8 -0.88 9.84 9.08
CA PHE A 8 -0.15 9.31 7.94
C PHE A 8 1.06 10.18 7.63
N GLY A 9 2.27 9.63 7.79
CA GLY A 9 3.53 10.27 7.42
C GLY A 9 4.05 9.69 6.10
N LYS A 10 4.07 10.49 5.02
CA LYS A 10 4.44 10.00 3.69
C LYS A 10 5.73 10.63 3.18
N LEU A 11 6.73 9.80 2.88
CA LEU A 11 8.01 10.21 2.30
C LEU A 11 8.22 9.54 0.94
N GLY A 12 8.44 10.32 -0.11
CA GLY A 12 8.50 9.77 -1.46
C GLY A 12 7.14 9.19 -1.89
N ASN A 13 7.17 8.27 -2.86
CA ASN A 13 5.97 7.70 -3.41
C ASN A 13 6.10 6.21 -3.73
N ILE A 14 5.11 5.45 -3.29
CA ILE A 14 4.74 4.11 -3.75
C ILE A 14 3.24 4.14 -4.07
N ALA A 15 2.73 3.28 -4.96
CA ALA A 15 1.33 3.36 -5.38
C ALA A 15 0.36 3.19 -4.20
N THR A 16 0.69 2.33 -3.23
CA THR A 16 -0.09 2.17 -2.00
C THR A 16 -0.21 3.48 -1.21
N SER A 17 0.88 4.26 -1.14
CA SER A 17 0.92 5.52 -0.38
C SER A 17 0.04 6.61 -0.98
N LEU A 18 -0.37 6.49 -2.25
CA LEU A 18 -1.26 7.47 -2.88
C LEU A 18 -2.65 7.50 -2.22
N ILE A 19 -3.11 6.37 -1.69
CA ILE A 19 -4.50 6.23 -1.25
C ILE A 19 -4.69 5.49 0.08
N VAL A 20 -3.63 5.07 0.77
CA VAL A 20 -3.72 4.19 1.95
C VAL A 20 -4.64 4.73 3.06
N GLU A 21 -4.68 6.04 3.27
CA GLU A 21 -5.58 6.71 4.20
C GLU A 21 -7.02 6.73 3.72
N LEU A 22 -7.23 6.85 2.41
CA LEU A 22 -8.55 6.90 1.79
C LEU A 22 -9.20 5.51 1.78
N LEU A 23 -8.39 4.44 1.75
CA LEU A 23 -8.87 3.07 1.87
C LEU A 23 -9.58 2.79 3.21
N LEU A 24 -9.26 3.56 4.26
CA LEU A 24 -9.87 3.39 5.57
C LEU A 24 -11.24 4.07 5.66
N ASP A 25 -11.52 5.08 4.86
CA ASP A 25 -12.82 5.78 4.86
C ASP A 25 -13.22 6.19 3.45
N GLU A 26 -13.53 5.18 2.65
CA GLU A 26 -13.72 5.29 1.20
C GLU A 26 -14.92 6.15 0.78
N ARG A 27 -15.77 6.55 1.73
CA ARG A 27 -16.92 7.44 1.52
C ARG A 27 -16.93 8.67 2.44
N ALA A 28 -15.90 8.89 3.25
CA ALA A 28 -15.88 9.96 4.25
C ALA A 28 -17.07 9.90 5.24
N GLU A 29 -17.49 8.69 5.62
CA GLU A 29 -18.66 8.44 6.47
C GLU A 29 -18.31 7.83 7.82
N ARG A 30 -17.06 7.38 8.02
CA ARG A 30 -16.63 6.84 9.30
C ARG A 30 -16.58 7.94 10.36
N LYS A 31 -17.19 7.64 11.50
CA LYS A 31 -17.22 8.54 12.66
C LYS A 31 -16.27 8.09 13.77
N ASP A 32 -15.59 6.96 13.59
CA ASP A 32 -14.73 6.34 14.59
C ASP A 32 -13.24 6.64 14.40
N ILE A 33 -12.85 7.34 13.34
CA ILE A 33 -11.48 7.79 13.08
C ILE A 33 -11.45 9.27 12.72
N ASP A 34 -10.33 9.93 13.03
CA ASP A 34 -9.98 11.26 12.52
C ASP A 34 -8.57 11.16 11.92
N VAL A 35 -8.43 11.56 10.66
CA VAL A 35 -7.23 11.28 9.87
C VAL A 35 -6.51 12.58 9.51
N ARG A 36 -5.18 12.60 9.67
CA ARG A 36 -4.33 13.64 9.09
C ARG A 36 -3.19 13.03 8.30
N VAL A 37 -2.90 13.64 7.16
CA VAL A 37 -1.77 13.28 6.30
C VAL A 37 -0.77 14.41 6.32
N VAL A 38 0.49 14.06 6.54
CA VAL A 38 1.63 14.96 6.35
C VAL A 38 2.59 14.29 5.38
N SER A 39 2.99 15.01 4.34
CA SER A 39 3.85 14.48 3.28
C SER A 39 4.90 15.50 2.84
N SER A 40 6.08 14.99 2.49
CA SER A 40 7.16 15.73 1.84
C SER A 40 7.11 15.67 0.30
N GLY A 41 6.01 15.15 -0.26
CA GLY A 41 5.92 14.85 -1.68
C GLY A 41 6.95 13.79 -2.09
N ALA A 42 7.66 14.02 -3.20
CA ALA A 42 8.61 13.05 -3.75
C ALA A 42 9.91 12.87 -2.95
N LYS A 43 10.20 13.76 -1.99
CA LYS A 43 11.47 13.74 -1.24
C LYS A 43 11.42 12.79 -0.04
N LEU A 44 12.57 12.19 0.28
CA LEU A 44 12.73 11.18 1.33
C LEU A 44 13.99 11.39 2.18
N GLY A 45 14.52 12.62 2.19
CA GLY A 45 15.68 12.99 3.00
C GLY A 45 15.37 13.05 4.49
N GLU A 46 16.42 13.16 5.31
CA GLU A 46 16.29 13.25 6.77
C GLU A 46 15.63 14.56 7.20
N ALA A 47 15.92 15.69 6.53
CA ALA A 47 15.28 16.97 6.82
C ALA A 47 13.76 16.93 6.58
N GLU A 48 13.33 16.35 5.46
CA GLU A 48 11.90 16.15 5.18
C GLU A 48 11.24 15.18 6.15
N ALA A 49 11.93 14.10 6.53
CA ALA A 49 11.45 13.15 7.53
C ALA A 49 11.20 13.81 8.90
N GLU A 50 12.11 14.67 9.34
CA GLU A 50 12.00 15.42 10.58
C GLU A 50 10.81 16.39 10.57
N GLU A 51 10.63 17.15 9.48
CA GLU A 51 9.49 18.06 9.34
C GLU A 51 8.15 17.29 9.35
N VAL A 52 8.08 16.19 8.59
CA VAL A 52 6.88 15.32 8.56
C VAL A 52 6.58 14.78 9.96
N ALA A 53 7.58 14.30 10.69
CA ALA A 53 7.40 13.79 12.05
C ALA A 53 6.86 14.88 12.99
N ARG A 54 7.48 16.07 13.01
CA ARG A 54 7.08 17.19 13.88
C ARG A 54 5.63 17.60 13.64
N ARG A 55 5.25 17.81 12.39
CA ARG A 55 3.87 18.19 12.02
C ARG A 55 2.87 17.09 12.34
N LEU A 56 3.23 15.83 12.16
CA LEU A 56 2.34 14.73 12.50
C LEU A 56 2.13 14.60 14.02
N MET A 57 3.16 14.89 14.83
CA MET A 57 3.06 14.89 16.29
C MET A 57 2.17 16.02 16.84
N GLU A 58 2.08 17.17 16.16
CA GLU A 58 1.13 18.25 16.51
C GLU A 58 -0.33 17.74 16.54
N PHE A 59 -0.65 16.75 15.70
CA PHE A 59 -1.97 16.13 15.66
C PHE A 59 -2.22 15.14 16.83
N SER A 60 -1.17 14.75 17.56
CA SER A 60 -1.24 13.77 18.66
C SER A 60 -1.94 12.44 18.26
N PRO A 61 -1.51 11.78 17.17
CA PRO A 61 -2.12 10.55 16.71
C PRO A 61 -1.95 9.42 17.73
N ARG A 62 -2.95 8.53 17.81
CA ARG A 62 -2.90 7.30 18.62
C ARG A 62 -2.33 6.12 17.85
N LEU A 63 -2.20 6.26 16.54
CA LEU A 63 -1.58 5.32 15.62
C LEU A 63 -0.98 6.12 14.47
N ALA A 64 0.26 5.82 14.08
CA ALA A 64 0.87 6.37 12.88
C ALA A 64 1.09 5.29 11.82
N VAL A 65 0.80 5.63 10.56
CA VAL A 65 1.14 4.84 9.39
C VAL A 65 2.17 5.63 8.58
N VAL A 66 3.37 5.08 8.46
CA VAL A 66 4.46 5.69 7.70
C VAL A 66 4.62 4.97 6.38
N SER A 67 4.54 5.68 5.26
CA SER A 67 4.68 5.08 3.93
C SER A 67 5.85 5.68 3.15
N SER A 68 6.66 4.81 2.54
CA SER A 68 7.78 5.24 1.70
C SER A 68 8.29 4.12 0.79
N PRO A 69 8.92 4.45 -0.36
CA PRO A 69 9.75 3.49 -1.06
C PRO A 69 10.97 3.17 -0.20
N ASN A 70 11.33 1.89 -0.15
CA ASN A 70 12.43 1.32 0.59
C ASN A 70 12.57 1.88 2.02
N ALA A 71 11.76 1.39 2.95
CA ALA A 71 11.78 1.83 4.34
C ALA A 71 13.13 1.65 5.06
N ALA A 72 14.11 0.95 4.47
CA ALA A 72 15.47 0.86 5.00
C ALA A 72 16.30 2.14 4.79
N LEU A 73 15.82 3.12 4.02
CA LEU A 73 16.52 4.39 3.80
C LEU A 73 16.53 5.27 5.05
N LYS A 74 17.48 6.22 5.09
CA LYS A 74 17.72 7.08 6.26
C LYS A 74 16.51 7.91 6.67
N GLY A 75 15.87 8.63 5.75
CA GLY A 75 14.67 9.43 6.02
C GLY A 75 13.51 8.60 6.59
N PRO A 76 13.07 7.52 5.92
CA PRO A 76 12.06 6.60 6.47
C PRO A 76 12.42 6.01 7.83
N THR A 77 13.70 5.73 8.08
CA THR A 77 14.20 5.26 9.38
C THR A 77 14.09 6.32 10.46
N LEU A 78 14.49 7.55 10.16
CA LEU A 78 14.37 8.68 11.08
C LEU A 78 12.90 8.94 11.43
N LEU A 79 12.01 9.03 10.42
CA LEU A 79 10.58 9.30 10.62
C LEU A 79 9.93 8.29 11.57
N ARG A 80 10.10 6.97 11.33
CA ARG A 80 9.47 5.96 12.20
C ARG A 80 10.03 6.00 13.62
N ARG A 81 11.33 6.27 13.80
CA ARG A 81 11.98 6.35 15.12
C ARG A 81 11.49 7.55 15.92
N MET A 82 11.44 8.74 15.31
CA MET A 82 10.95 9.94 15.97
C MET A 82 9.50 9.76 16.49
N LEU A 83 8.63 9.15 15.67
CA LEU A 83 7.25 8.88 16.08
C LEU A 83 7.18 7.85 17.22
N LYS A 84 8.02 6.81 17.19
CA LYS A 84 8.12 5.81 18.26
C LYS A 84 8.64 6.41 19.56
N GLU A 85 9.66 7.27 19.49
CA GLU A 85 10.23 7.98 20.64
C GLU A 85 9.20 8.92 21.29
N ALA A 86 8.28 9.46 20.51
CA ALA A 86 7.11 10.20 21.00
C ALA A 86 5.99 9.31 21.57
N GLY A 87 6.21 8.00 21.68
CA GLY A 87 5.26 7.05 22.24
C GLY A 87 4.14 6.64 21.28
N ILE A 88 4.23 6.98 19.99
CA ILE A 88 3.19 6.66 19.00
C ILE A 88 3.48 5.27 18.40
N PRO A 89 2.52 4.33 18.41
CA PRO A 89 2.64 3.06 17.67
C PRO A 89 2.73 3.32 16.17
N VAL A 90 3.67 2.67 15.48
CA VAL A 90 3.95 2.92 14.05
C VAL A 90 3.81 1.64 13.22
N ILE A 91 3.06 1.74 12.13
CA ILE A 91 2.99 0.75 11.05
C ILE A 91 3.71 1.31 9.83
N VAL A 92 4.69 0.58 9.30
CA VAL A 92 5.43 0.95 8.09
C VAL A 92 4.78 0.30 6.87
N VAL A 93 4.46 1.07 5.83
CA VAL A 93 3.99 0.57 4.53
C VAL A 93 5.05 0.84 3.48
N SER A 94 5.56 -0.20 2.83
CA SER A 94 6.69 -0.06 1.90
C SER A 94 6.68 -1.13 0.80
N ASP A 95 7.63 -1.02 -0.13
CA ASP A 95 7.85 -1.93 -1.25
C ASP A 95 8.89 -3.01 -0.89
N GLU A 96 9.13 -3.96 -1.81
CA GLU A 96 9.98 -5.13 -1.60
C GLU A 96 11.40 -4.83 -1.01
N PRO A 97 12.13 -3.79 -1.43
CA PRO A 97 13.42 -3.43 -0.85
C PRO A 97 13.44 -3.28 0.68
N ALA A 98 12.30 -2.97 1.30
CA ALA A 98 12.15 -2.84 2.75
C ALA A 98 12.30 -4.16 3.52
N LYS A 99 12.25 -5.33 2.84
CA LYS A 99 12.52 -6.64 3.47
C LYS A 99 13.85 -6.67 4.21
N ARG A 100 14.84 -5.91 3.72
CA ARG A 100 16.17 -5.77 4.36
C ARG A 100 16.11 -5.14 5.76
N ALA A 101 15.06 -4.39 6.08
CA ALA A 101 14.85 -3.76 7.37
C ALA A 101 13.92 -4.55 8.31
N ILE A 102 13.33 -5.68 7.88
CA ILE A 102 12.36 -6.45 8.71
C ILE A 102 12.93 -6.76 10.09
N LYS A 103 14.14 -7.31 10.16
CA LYS A 103 14.75 -7.70 11.44
C LYS A 103 14.88 -6.50 12.39
N SER A 104 15.39 -5.36 11.91
CA SER A 104 15.49 -4.14 12.72
C SER A 104 14.11 -3.59 13.09
N MET A 105 13.14 -3.64 12.18
CA MET A 105 11.77 -3.21 12.48
C MET A 105 11.14 -4.06 13.60
N GLU A 106 11.33 -5.37 13.58
CA GLU A 106 10.82 -6.27 14.62
C GLU A 106 11.51 -6.08 15.97
N GLU A 107 12.84 -5.94 15.97
CA GLU A 107 13.64 -5.68 17.18
C GLU A 107 13.27 -4.34 17.83
N GLU A 108 12.97 -3.32 17.02
CA GLU A 108 12.56 -1.99 17.49
C GLU A 108 11.04 -1.87 17.77
N GLY A 109 10.28 -2.96 17.57
CA GLY A 109 8.86 -3.02 17.89
C GLY A 109 7.95 -2.21 16.96
N PHE A 110 8.28 -2.19 15.66
CA PHE A 110 7.47 -1.61 14.59
C PHE A 110 6.57 -2.66 13.94
N GLY A 111 5.38 -2.23 13.50
CA GLY A 111 4.61 -2.98 12.51
C GLY A 111 5.10 -2.70 11.09
N TYR A 112 4.90 -3.64 10.18
CA TYR A 112 5.18 -3.44 8.77
C TYR A 112 4.19 -4.18 7.85
N ILE A 113 3.95 -3.58 6.70
CA ILE A 113 3.21 -4.11 5.56
C ILE A 113 4.07 -3.85 4.31
N ILE A 114 4.69 -4.89 3.78
CA ILE A 114 5.58 -4.81 2.62
C ILE A 114 4.84 -5.37 1.41
N VAL A 115 4.60 -4.53 0.39
CA VAL A 115 3.85 -4.90 -0.82
C VAL A 115 4.82 -5.18 -1.96
N GLU A 116 4.98 -6.46 -2.31
CA GLU A 116 5.99 -6.87 -3.30
C GLU A 116 5.70 -6.37 -4.71
N ALA A 117 4.41 -6.26 -5.09
CA ALA A 117 4.01 -5.78 -6.41
C ALA A 117 3.97 -4.25 -6.54
N ASP A 118 4.26 -3.50 -5.47
CA ASP A 118 4.38 -2.03 -5.52
C ASP A 118 5.77 -1.66 -6.04
N SER A 119 6.03 -1.99 -7.31
CA SER A 119 7.37 -2.03 -7.88
C SER A 119 7.94 -0.65 -8.20
N MET A 120 9.25 -0.50 -7.98
CA MET A 120 9.98 0.72 -8.32
C MET A 120 9.82 1.09 -9.79
N ILE A 121 9.52 2.37 -10.04
CA ILE A 121 9.39 2.98 -11.37
C ILE A 121 10.74 3.14 -12.10
N GLY A 122 10.69 3.25 -13.43
CA GLY A 122 11.84 3.55 -14.28
C GLY A 122 12.33 5.00 -14.21
N ALA A 123 12.89 5.42 -13.07
CA ALA A 123 13.29 6.82 -12.81
C ALA A 123 14.57 7.28 -13.56
N ARG A 124 14.51 7.37 -14.89
CA ARG A 124 15.54 7.98 -15.76
C ARG A 124 15.01 9.26 -16.39
N ARG A 125 15.85 10.29 -16.48
CA ARG A 125 15.45 11.64 -16.94
C ARG A 125 15.00 11.64 -18.40
N GLU A 126 15.59 10.76 -19.20
CA GLU A 126 15.38 10.61 -20.64
C GLU A 126 14.00 10.01 -20.96
N PHE A 127 13.31 9.46 -19.96
CA PHE A 127 12.06 8.72 -20.13
C PHE A 127 10.95 9.22 -19.19
N LEU A 128 11.24 9.36 -17.90
CA LEU A 128 10.23 9.58 -16.87
C LEU A 128 9.88 11.06 -16.71
N ASP A 129 8.96 11.52 -17.54
CA ASP A 129 8.31 12.82 -17.37
C ASP A 129 7.09 12.72 -16.40
N PRO A 130 6.43 13.85 -16.07
CA PRO A 130 5.26 13.82 -15.20
C PRO A 130 4.10 12.95 -15.72
N ALA A 131 3.88 12.89 -17.03
CA ALA A 131 2.81 12.08 -17.61
C ALA A 131 3.09 10.59 -17.45
N GLU A 132 4.31 10.15 -17.79
CA GLU A 132 4.73 8.76 -17.65
C GLU A 132 4.76 8.31 -16.18
N MET A 133 5.17 9.20 -15.28
CA MET A 133 5.10 8.96 -13.84
C MET A 133 3.66 8.71 -13.36
N ALA A 134 2.71 9.53 -13.82
CA ALA A 134 1.30 9.37 -13.45
C ALA A 134 0.70 8.08 -14.02
N LEU A 135 0.97 7.76 -15.29
CA LEU A 135 0.51 6.54 -15.95
C LEU A 135 1.00 5.29 -15.24
N TYR A 136 2.31 5.23 -14.94
CA TYR A 136 2.87 4.09 -14.23
C TYR A 136 2.21 3.86 -12.87
N ASN A 137 2.04 4.92 -12.07
CA ASN A 137 1.36 4.80 -10.77
C ASN A 137 -0.10 4.34 -10.91
N ALA A 138 -0.81 4.79 -11.94
CA ALA A 138 -2.16 4.30 -12.22
C ALA A 138 -2.19 2.80 -12.56
N TYR A 139 -1.21 2.31 -13.32
CA TYR A 139 -1.08 0.89 -13.63
C TYR A 139 -0.78 0.05 -12.39
N VAL A 140 0.19 0.45 -11.57
CA VAL A 140 0.51 -0.25 -10.31
C VAL A 140 -0.73 -0.27 -9.41
N LEU A 141 -1.38 0.88 -9.23
CA LEU A 141 -2.57 0.99 -8.40
C LEU A 141 -3.70 0.05 -8.87
N THR A 142 -3.88 -0.07 -10.19
CA THR A 142 -4.85 -0.98 -10.80
C THR A 142 -4.53 -2.44 -10.47
N VAL A 143 -3.25 -2.85 -10.56
CA VAL A 143 -2.83 -4.20 -10.16
C VAL A 143 -3.10 -4.43 -8.67
N LEU A 144 -2.64 -3.53 -7.80
CA LEU A 144 -2.78 -3.70 -6.34
C LEU A 144 -4.26 -3.76 -5.89
N ALA A 145 -5.12 -2.96 -6.52
CA ALA A 145 -6.56 -2.95 -6.25
C ALA A 145 -7.27 -4.22 -6.73
N CYS A 146 -6.96 -4.68 -7.95
CA CYS A 146 -7.65 -5.83 -8.53
C CYS A 146 -7.16 -7.17 -7.96
N THR A 147 -5.91 -7.24 -7.52
CA THR A 147 -5.31 -8.48 -6.96
C THR A 147 -5.58 -8.70 -5.47
N GLY A 148 -6.14 -7.71 -4.78
CA GLY A 148 -6.42 -7.77 -3.33
C GLY A 148 -5.27 -7.34 -2.43
N ALA A 149 -4.14 -6.86 -2.98
CA ALA A 149 -3.05 -6.32 -2.16
C ALA A 149 -3.51 -5.16 -1.29
N LEU A 150 -4.31 -4.24 -1.83
CA LEU A 150 -4.85 -3.14 -1.03
C LEU A 150 -5.83 -3.62 0.05
N ASN A 151 -6.54 -4.72 -0.19
CA ASN A 151 -7.38 -5.36 0.83
C ASN A 151 -6.56 -5.85 2.01
N ALA A 152 -5.40 -6.46 1.74
CA ALA A 152 -4.47 -6.88 2.79
C ALA A 152 -3.99 -5.68 3.62
N VAL A 153 -3.72 -4.53 2.97
CA VAL A 153 -3.25 -3.31 3.63
C VAL A 153 -4.31 -2.72 4.56
N PHE A 154 -5.50 -2.37 4.05
CA PHE A 154 -6.48 -1.67 4.88
C PHE A 154 -7.02 -2.54 6.00
N LYS A 155 -7.28 -3.84 5.76
CA LYS A 155 -7.73 -4.77 6.80
C LYS A 155 -6.72 -4.90 7.94
N SER A 156 -5.43 -4.86 7.63
CA SER A 156 -4.37 -4.93 8.64
C SER A 156 -4.32 -3.68 9.50
N ILE A 157 -4.54 -2.50 8.90
CA ILE A 157 -4.58 -1.23 9.63
C ILE A 157 -5.86 -1.13 10.46
N ASP A 158 -7.02 -1.52 9.90
CA ASP A 158 -8.30 -1.52 10.62
C ASP A 158 -8.30 -2.42 11.85
N ARG A 159 -7.65 -3.58 11.78
CA ARG A 159 -7.46 -4.44 12.96
C ARG A 159 -6.77 -3.69 14.10
N VAL A 160 -5.71 -2.93 13.81
CA VAL A 160 -5.00 -2.15 14.83
C VAL A 160 -5.85 -0.98 15.32
N ILE A 161 -6.58 -0.30 14.44
CA ILE A 161 -7.51 0.77 14.83
C ILE A 161 -8.56 0.23 15.82
N GLU A 162 -9.08 -0.97 15.59
CA GLU A 162 -10.03 -1.62 16.49
C GLU A 162 -9.40 -1.98 17.85
N GLN A 163 -8.15 -2.46 17.88
CA GLN A 163 -7.40 -2.67 19.13
C GLN A 163 -7.21 -1.35 19.91
N VAL A 164 -6.89 -0.24 19.21
CA VAL A 164 -6.77 1.10 19.82
C VAL A 164 -8.11 1.58 20.41
N LYS A 165 -9.23 1.29 19.74
CA LYS A 165 -10.58 1.61 20.27
C LYS A 165 -10.86 0.82 21.54
N GLN A 166 -10.53 -0.47 21.54
CA GLN A 166 -10.78 -1.36 22.68
C GLN A 166 -9.83 -1.11 23.86
N GLY A 167 -8.78 -0.30 23.68
CA GLY A 167 -7.75 -0.10 24.70
C GLY A 167 -6.93 -1.37 24.96
N ALA A 168 -6.91 -2.29 23.99
CA ALA A 168 -6.17 -3.53 24.06
C ALA A 168 -4.67 -3.31 23.84
N GLU A 169 -3.87 -4.31 24.18
CA GLU A 169 -2.48 -4.38 23.73
C GLU A 169 -2.43 -4.44 22.20
N LEU A 170 -1.56 -3.62 21.59
CA LEU A 170 -1.51 -3.50 20.14
C LEU A 170 -0.63 -4.59 19.54
N GLU A 171 -1.24 -5.45 18.74
CA GLU A 171 -0.52 -6.41 17.90
C GLU A 171 -0.33 -5.78 16.52
N LEU A 172 0.82 -5.12 16.34
CA LEU A 172 1.15 -4.48 15.08
C LEU A 172 1.39 -5.53 13.97
N PRO A 173 0.96 -5.27 12.72
CA PRO A 173 1.09 -6.23 11.63
C PRO A 173 2.56 -6.52 11.31
N ARG A 174 2.84 -7.77 10.96
CA ARG A 174 4.12 -8.21 10.38
C ARG A 174 3.81 -8.92 9.08
N LEU A 175 3.59 -8.14 8.03
CA LEU A 175 2.96 -8.62 6.81
C LEU A 175 3.86 -8.39 5.60
N VAL A 176 4.18 -9.47 4.89
CA VAL A 176 4.65 -9.40 3.51
C VAL A 176 3.47 -9.77 2.62
N VAL A 177 2.99 -8.82 1.85
CA VAL A 177 1.96 -9.02 0.84
C VAL A 177 2.67 -9.57 -0.39
N ASN A 178 2.72 -10.90 -0.48
CA ASN A 178 3.10 -11.63 -1.69
C ASN A 178 1.85 -11.98 -2.52
N ALA A 179 2.03 -12.68 -3.65
CA ALA A 179 0.91 -13.05 -4.52
C ALA A 179 -0.15 -13.86 -3.77
N GLU A 180 0.25 -14.89 -3.02
CA GLU A 180 -0.68 -15.74 -2.26
C GLU A 180 -1.52 -14.93 -1.27
N ARG A 181 -0.86 -14.06 -0.50
CA ARG A 181 -1.52 -13.22 0.49
C ARG A 181 -2.48 -12.22 -0.16
N ALA A 182 -2.03 -11.49 -1.19
CA ALA A 182 -2.88 -10.54 -1.92
C ALA A 182 -4.14 -11.22 -2.47
N LEU A 183 -3.96 -12.34 -3.17
CA LEU A 183 -5.06 -13.04 -3.85
C LEU A 183 -6.07 -13.64 -2.86
N SER A 184 -5.61 -14.11 -1.69
CA SER A 184 -6.51 -14.58 -0.62
C SER A 184 -7.44 -13.47 -0.13
N GLU A 185 -6.98 -12.21 -0.13
CA GLU A 185 -7.75 -11.06 0.32
C GLU A 185 -8.68 -10.48 -0.76
N ALA A 186 -8.45 -10.81 -2.03
CA ALA A 186 -9.35 -10.49 -3.14
C ALA A 186 -10.59 -11.39 -3.17
N GLY A 187 -10.49 -12.63 -2.70
CA GLY A 187 -11.61 -13.56 -2.59
C GLY A 187 -12.24 -13.93 -3.94
N PHE A 188 -11.43 -14.16 -4.98
CA PHE A 188 -11.89 -14.64 -6.29
C PHE A 188 -12.71 -15.92 -6.18
N GLN A 189 -13.84 -16.01 -6.90
CA GLN A 189 -14.63 -17.25 -7.02
C GLN A 189 -14.29 -18.01 -8.31
N ASN A 190 -13.94 -17.29 -9.38
CA ASN A 190 -13.57 -17.88 -10.64
C ASN A 190 -12.06 -18.24 -10.66
N PRO A 191 -11.69 -19.51 -10.94
CA PRO A 191 -10.29 -19.93 -10.93
C PRO A 191 -9.45 -19.27 -12.04
N TYR A 192 -10.04 -18.87 -13.17
CA TYR A 192 -9.34 -18.14 -14.22
C TYR A 192 -9.11 -16.67 -13.86
N ALA A 193 -10.04 -16.05 -13.13
CA ALA A 193 -9.82 -14.73 -12.55
C ALA A 193 -8.65 -14.77 -11.56
N LEU A 194 -8.63 -15.77 -10.67
CA LEU A 194 -7.53 -16.01 -9.75
C LEU A 194 -6.19 -16.19 -10.49
N ALA A 195 -6.16 -17.01 -11.54
CA ALA A 195 -4.95 -17.24 -12.34
C ALA A 195 -4.43 -15.96 -13.02
N LYS A 196 -5.32 -15.17 -13.62
CA LYS A 196 -4.96 -13.88 -14.23
C LYS A 196 -4.46 -12.87 -13.20
N ALA A 197 -5.14 -12.76 -12.06
CA ALA A 197 -4.69 -11.91 -10.97
C ALA A 197 -3.31 -12.32 -10.45
N ARG A 198 -3.04 -13.63 -10.34
CA ARG A 198 -1.72 -14.14 -9.94
C ARG A 198 -0.64 -13.73 -10.92
N ALA A 199 -0.90 -13.94 -12.22
CA ALA A 199 0.03 -13.59 -13.27
C ALA A 199 0.28 -12.08 -13.33
N ALA A 200 -0.76 -11.25 -13.15
CA ALA A 200 -0.62 -9.79 -13.05
C ALA A 200 0.25 -9.38 -11.85
N TYR A 201 0.01 -9.98 -10.67
CA TYR A 201 0.80 -9.70 -9.46
C TYR A 201 2.28 -10.04 -9.66
N GLU A 202 2.57 -11.24 -10.17
CA GLU A 202 3.94 -11.69 -10.41
C GLU A 202 4.64 -10.85 -11.50
N ALA A 203 3.91 -10.45 -12.54
CA ALA A 203 4.43 -9.54 -13.56
C ALA A 203 4.81 -8.19 -12.94
N ALA A 204 3.91 -7.60 -12.14
CA ALA A 204 4.17 -6.34 -11.44
C ALA A 204 5.37 -6.43 -10.50
N ARG A 205 5.49 -7.50 -9.70
CA ARG A 205 6.68 -7.74 -8.86
C ARG A 205 7.98 -7.77 -9.68
N LYS A 206 7.97 -8.48 -10.82
CA LYS A 206 9.15 -8.60 -11.70
C LYS A 206 9.54 -7.31 -12.44
N VAL A 207 8.64 -6.32 -12.54
CA VAL A 207 8.98 -5.00 -13.13
C VAL A 207 10.15 -4.36 -12.38
N ALA A 208 10.24 -4.54 -11.06
CA ALA A 208 11.34 -4.01 -10.25
C ALA A 208 12.72 -4.50 -10.70
N GLU A 209 12.84 -5.73 -11.22
CA GLU A 209 14.11 -6.27 -11.73
C GLU A 209 14.60 -5.48 -12.95
N LEU A 210 13.69 -5.12 -13.85
CA LEU A 210 14.01 -4.33 -15.05
C LEU A 210 14.33 -2.88 -14.69
N THR A 211 13.57 -2.27 -13.80
CA THR A 211 13.80 -0.88 -13.39
C THR A 211 15.07 -0.74 -12.57
N VAL A 212 15.41 -1.69 -11.68
CA VAL A 212 16.69 -1.69 -10.97
C VAL A 212 17.87 -1.79 -11.95
N ARG A 213 17.79 -2.69 -12.95
CA ARG A 213 18.82 -2.81 -13.98
C ARG A 213 18.97 -1.53 -14.79
N GLY A 214 17.86 -0.94 -15.25
CA GLY A 214 17.87 0.29 -16.03
C GLY A 214 18.33 1.52 -15.23
N CYS A 215 17.91 1.64 -13.98
CA CYS A 215 18.23 2.82 -13.15
C CYS A 215 19.62 2.77 -12.52
N PHE A 216 20.13 1.60 -12.15
CA PHE A 216 21.32 1.51 -11.31
C PHE A 216 22.48 0.69 -11.89
N ILE A 217 22.27 -0.15 -12.91
CA ILE A 217 23.29 -1.08 -13.42
C ILE A 217 23.77 -0.68 -14.82
N GLU A 218 22.84 -0.55 -15.77
CA GLU A 218 23.16 -0.17 -17.15
C GLU A 218 23.58 1.30 -17.24
N LYS A 219 24.65 1.56 -18.00
CA LYS A 219 25.27 2.88 -18.16
C LYS A 219 25.05 3.48 -19.54
N ASP A 220 24.86 2.64 -20.56
CA ASP A 220 24.54 3.09 -21.91
C ASP A 220 23.13 3.66 -21.97
N TRP A 221 23.01 4.93 -22.32
CA TRP A 221 21.74 5.66 -22.27
C TRP A 221 20.70 5.17 -23.25
N THR A 222 21.11 4.66 -24.39
CA THR A 222 20.18 4.06 -25.34
C THR A 222 19.58 2.77 -24.78
N LYS A 223 20.41 1.97 -24.09
CA LYS A 223 19.99 0.69 -23.49
C LYS A 223 19.16 0.89 -22.24
N TYR A 224 19.58 1.74 -21.29
CA TYR A 224 18.81 1.92 -20.07
C TYR A 224 17.45 2.54 -20.35
N THR A 225 17.35 3.43 -21.35
CA THR A 225 16.09 4.11 -21.70
C THR A 225 15.07 3.09 -22.23
N VAL A 226 15.51 2.20 -23.12
CA VAL A 226 14.67 1.09 -23.61
C VAL A 226 14.29 0.13 -22.48
N LEU A 227 15.20 -0.18 -21.56
CA LEU A 227 14.92 -1.06 -20.42
C LEU A 227 13.85 -0.50 -19.48
N VAL A 228 13.94 0.79 -19.11
CA VAL A 228 12.93 1.40 -18.23
C VAL A 228 11.57 1.55 -18.92
N ALA A 229 11.56 1.85 -20.23
CA ALA A 229 10.32 1.87 -21.01
C ALA A 229 9.68 0.48 -21.12
N ALA A 230 10.47 -0.57 -21.38
CA ALA A 230 9.97 -1.95 -21.41
C ALA A 230 9.38 -2.39 -20.05
N ALA A 231 9.96 -1.91 -18.94
CA ALA A 231 9.42 -2.17 -17.61
C ALA A 231 8.03 -1.54 -17.41
N HIS A 232 7.80 -0.34 -17.95
CA HIS A 232 6.50 0.33 -17.91
C HIS A 232 5.45 -0.37 -18.78
N GLU A 233 5.82 -0.84 -19.97
CA GLU A 233 4.92 -1.66 -20.80
C GLU A 233 4.53 -2.97 -20.11
N LEU A 234 5.46 -3.61 -19.40
CA LEU A 234 5.16 -4.80 -18.60
C LEU A 234 4.16 -4.48 -17.48
N MET A 235 4.32 -3.36 -16.78
CA MET A 235 3.38 -2.92 -15.74
C MET A 235 1.99 -2.62 -16.34
N ARG A 236 1.94 -1.97 -17.50
CA ARG A 236 0.68 -1.72 -18.22
C ARG A 236 -0.04 -3.02 -18.59
N LEU A 237 0.69 -4.03 -19.08
CA LEU A 237 0.13 -5.35 -19.38
C LEU A 237 -0.35 -6.07 -18.12
N ALA A 238 0.38 -5.95 -17.01
CA ALA A 238 -0.05 -6.48 -15.72
C ALA A 238 -1.38 -5.83 -15.27
N ALA A 239 -1.50 -4.51 -15.39
CA ALA A 239 -2.74 -3.79 -15.06
C ALA A 239 -3.92 -4.29 -15.88
N ARG A 240 -3.77 -4.40 -17.21
CA ARG A 240 -4.82 -4.94 -18.10
C ARG A 240 -5.24 -6.35 -17.71
N MET A 241 -4.28 -7.21 -17.38
CA MET A 241 -4.56 -8.59 -16.95
C MET A 241 -5.29 -8.63 -15.60
N ALA A 242 -4.98 -7.71 -14.69
CA ALA A 242 -5.68 -7.57 -13.41
C ALA A 242 -7.12 -7.06 -13.61
N GLU A 243 -7.34 -6.14 -14.54
CA GLU A 243 -8.68 -5.71 -14.94
C GLU A 243 -9.50 -6.84 -15.53
N GLU A 244 -8.92 -7.65 -16.42
CA GLU A 244 -9.58 -8.84 -16.97
C GLU A 244 -10.01 -9.83 -15.87
N ALA A 245 -9.18 -10.04 -14.85
CA ALA A 245 -9.56 -10.85 -13.70
C ALA A 245 -10.79 -10.27 -12.97
N ARG A 246 -10.83 -8.95 -12.80
CA ARG A 246 -11.97 -8.26 -12.19
C ARG A 246 -13.23 -8.31 -13.07
N GLU A 247 -13.10 -8.20 -14.40
CA GLU A 247 -14.22 -8.33 -15.33
C GLU A 247 -14.81 -9.74 -15.30
N ILE A 248 -13.99 -10.79 -15.20
CA ILE A 248 -14.48 -12.17 -15.04
C ILE A 248 -15.37 -12.28 -13.80
N GLU A 249 -14.96 -11.74 -12.65
CA GLU A 249 -15.78 -11.74 -11.43
C GLU A 249 -17.06 -10.88 -11.57
N LYS A 250 -17.02 -9.80 -12.36
CA LYS A 250 -18.22 -9.00 -12.67
C LYS A 250 -19.20 -9.80 -13.52
N TYR A 251 -18.72 -10.52 -14.55
CA TYR A 251 -19.55 -11.36 -15.41
C TYR A 251 -20.21 -12.51 -14.65
N SER A 252 -19.61 -12.96 -13.55
CA SER A 252 -20.19 -13.96 -12.64
C SER A 252 -20.95 -13.37 -11.43
N ASP A 253 -21.15 -12.05 -11.37
CA ASP A 253 -21.79 -11.36 -10.24
C ASP A 253 -21.21 -11.74 -8.86
N SER A 254 -19.89 -11.96 -8.80
CA SER A 254 -19.20 -12.56 -7.66
C SER A 254 -18.16 -11.65 -6.99
N VAL A 255 -17.97 -10.43 -7.50
CA VAL A 255 -16.95 -9.48 -7.03
C VAL A 255 -17.06 -9.26 -5.52
N MET A 256 -16.04 -9.68 -4.76
CA MET A 256 -15.97 -9.39 -3.33
C MET A 256 -15.84 -7.88 -3.11
N ARG A 257 -16.70 -7.34 -2.24
CA ARG A 257 -16.67 -5.94 -1.79
C ARG A 257 -16.67 -5.90 -0.28
N VAL A 258 -15.82 -5.06 0.29
CA VAL A 258 -15.63 -4.94 1.73
C VAL A 258 -15.76 -3.48 2.17
N PRO A 259 -16.95 -2.86 2.12
CA PRO A 259 -17.12 -1.46 2.51
C PRO A 259 -17.11 -1.29 4.04
N HIS A 260 -16.69 -0.11 4.51
CA HIS A 260 -16.83 0.28 5.91
C HIS A 260 -18.26 0.72 6.23
N HIS A 261 -18.78 0.36 7.40
CA HIS A 261 -19.92 1.04 7.99
C HIS A 261 -19.48 2.36 8.61
N SER A 262 -20.37 3.34 8.76
CA SER A 262 -20.10 4.60 9.50
C SER A 262 -19.63 4.44 10.96
N LYS A 263 -19.70 3.22 11.51
CA LYS A 263 -19.21 2.86 12.87
C LYS A 263 -17.82 2.21 12.83
N GLY A 264 -17.19 2.12 11.66
CA GLY A 264 -15.85 1.59 11.42
C GLY A 264 -15.72 0.10 11.19
N HIS A 265 -16.75 -0.70 11.48
CA HIS A 265 -16.68 -2.13 11.17
C HIS A 265 -16.85 -2.37 9.66
N MET A 266 -16.08 -3.33 9.15
CA MET A 266 -16.20 -3.79 7.77
C MET A 266 -17.46 -4.62 7.56
N LEU A 267 -18.06 -4.47 6.39
CA LEU A 267 -19.15 -5.29 5.89
C LEU A 267 -18.65 -6.06 4.65
N VAL A 268 -19.36 -7.09 4.22
CA VAL A 268 -19.03 -7.87 3.02
C VAL A 268 -20.27 -8.09 2.17
N LYS A 269 -20.08 -8.09 0.84
CA LYS A 269 -21.05 -8.56 -0.17
C LYS A 269 -20.34 -9.06 -1.41
N ARG A 270 -21.08 -9.74 -2.29
CA ARG A 270 -20.58 -10.19 -3.61
C ARG A 270 -21.45 -9.74 -4.77
N ARG A 271 -22.76 -9.99 -4.68
CA ARG A 271 -23.67 -9.66 -5.78
C ARG A 271 -23.79 -8.16 -5.94
N LEU A 272 -23.96 -7.68 -7.17
CA LEU A 272 -24.12 -6.27 -7.45
C LEU A 272 -25.35 -5.72 -6.73
N ILE A 273 -26.49 -6.40 -6.82
CA ILE A 273 -27.76 -6.05 -6.18
C ILE A 273 -27.92 -6.86 -4.88
N GLU A 274 -27.23 -6.42 -3.83
CA GLU A 274 -27.22 -7.04 -2.50
C GLU A 274 -26.83 -5.98 -1.45
N LYS A 275 -27.37 -6.06 -0.23
CA LYS A 275 -26.92 -5.19 0.86
C LYS A 275 -25.67 -5.79 1.52
N PRO A 276 -24.63 -5.00 1.82
CA PRO A 276 -23.49 -5.50 2.56
C PRO A 276 -23.89 -5.82 4.00
N ALA A 277 -23.38 -6.94 4.53
CA ALA A 277 -23.69 -7.43 5.87
C ALA A 277 -22.40 -7.60 6.69
N LYS A 278 -22.51 -7.65 8.02
CA LYS A 278 -21.36 -7.97 8.88
C LYS A 278 -20.86 -9.37 8.56
N VAL A 279 -19.55 -9.56 8.65
CA VAL A 279 -18.97 -10.91 8.66
C VAL A 279 -19.34 -11.56 9.99
N GLU A 280 -20.17 -12.60 9.99
CA GLU A 280 -20.41 -13.39 11.19
C GLU A 280 -19.18 -14.28 11.45
N GLY A 281 -18.50 -14.07 12.59
CA GLY A 281 -17.45 -14.98 13.08
C GLY A 281 -16.01 -14.72 12.61
N GLY A 282 -15.59 -13.45 12.49
CA GLY A 282 -14.18 -13.08 12.32
C GLY A 282 -13.53 -12.63 13.62
#